data_AF-A0A847J967-F1
#
_entry.id   AF-A0A847J967-F1
#
_cell.length_a   1.000
_cell.length_b   1.000
_cell.length_c   1.000
_cell.angle_alpha   90.00
_cell.angle_beta   90.00
_cell.angle_gamma   90.00
#
_symmetry.space_group_name_H-M   'P 1'
#
loop_
_entity.id
_entity.type
_entity.pdbx_description
1 polymer ?
#
loop_
_entity_poly.entity_id
_entity_poly.type
_entity_poly.pdbx_seq_one_letter_code
_entity_poly.pdbx_strand_id
1 'polypeptide(L)'
;MTSAFRRFAPLGLAALALAACSRAPTPVEHTPPFYQRLDIGGRAVDPASSLSMINQYRGNKGLPPLMWDAGLARIAQAQVDDMAARDRVHSTEAAGLDRELAAAGIPYASFLANFSAGYRTFAEAFSGWRESPKHDATMLAPRATRVGLATAYAPNSKYKIYWTLLVVEPR
;
A
#
# COMPACT_ATOMS: atom_id res chain seq x y z
N MET A 1 79.98 -36.65 -37.75
CA MET A 1 78.60 -37.08 -38.03
C MET A 1 78.11 -37.89 -36.85
N THR A 2 76.80 -37.80 -36.60
CA THR A 2 75.95 -38.48 -35.59
C THR A 2 75.95 -37.92 -34.15
N SER A 3 74.76 -37.42 -33.82
CA SER A 3 74.29 -36.83 -32.58
C SER A 3 73.79 -37.93 -31.63
N ALA A 4 73.97 -37.76 -30.32
CA ALA A 4 73.37 -38.62 -29.31
C ALA A 4 72.80 -37.79 -28.14
N PHE A 5 71.46 -37.77 -28.11
CA PHE A 5 70.52 -37.49 -27.03
C PHE A 5 71.05 -37.16 -25.63
N ARG A 6 70.52 -36.05 -25.07
CA ARG A 6 70.12 -36.03 -23.66
C ARG A 6 68.69 -35.49 -23.51
N ARG A 7 67.87 -36.36 -22.95
CA ARG A 7 66.46 -36.16 -22.59
C ARG A 7 66.37 -35.18 -21.42
N PHE A 8 65.49 -34.19 -21.53
CA PHE A 8 64.93 -33.52 -20.36
C PHE A 8 63.41 -33.42 -20.54
N ALA A 9 62.68 -34.17 -19.72
CA ALA A 9 61.36 -33.78 -19.28
C ALA A 9 61.53 -33.37 -17.80
N PRO A 10 60.82 -32.33 -17.35
CA PRO A 10 59.64 -32.67 -16.58
C PRO A 10 58.39 -31.90 -17.01
N LEU A 11 57.31 -32.68 -17.01
CA LEU A 11 55.94 -32.22 -16.90
C LEU A 11 55.76 -31.34 -15.66
N GLY A 12 54.87 -30.35 -15.79
CA GLY A 12 53.86 -30.12 -14.77
C GLY A 12 53.92 -28.76 -14.10
N LEU A 13 53.14 -27.81 -14.64
CA LEU A 13 52.34 -26.94 -13.81
C LEU A 13 51.03 -26.65 -14.58
N ALA A 14 50.00 -27.44 -14.29
CA ALA A 14 48.65 -27.17 -14.75
C ALA A 14 48.12 -25.95 -13.99
N ALA A 15 48.02 -24.81 -14.66
CA ALA A 15 47.33 -23.65 -14.13
C ALA A 15 45.82 -23.93 -14.11
N LEU A 16 45.32 -24.38 -12.94
CA LEU A 16 43.89 -24.43 -12.65
C LEU A 16 43.35 -23.00 -12.60
N ALA A 17 42.80 -22.53 -13.72
CA ALA A 17 41.98 -21.33 -13.76
C ALA A 17 40.67 -21.63 -13.03
N LEU A 18 40.59 -21.25 -11.75
CA LEU A 18 39.33 -21.17 -11.00
C LEU A 18 38.46 -20.09 -11.66
N ALA A 19 37.63 -20.49 -12.63
CA ALA A 19 36.52 -19.68 -13.10
C ALA A 19 35.50 -19.56 -11.97
N ALA A 20 35.71 -18.57 -11.10
CA ALA A 20 34.72 -18.17 -10.11
C ALA A 20 33.51 -17.59 -10.86
N CYS A 21 32.44 -18.37 -11.01
CA CYS A 21 31.14 -17.87 -11.42
C CYS A 21 30.59 -16.97 -10.32
N SER A 22 31.00 -15.70 -10.29
CA SER A 22 30.30 -14.67 -9.52
C SER A 22 28.95 -14.45 -10.19
N ARG A 23 27.91 -15.15 -9.73
CA ARG A 23 26.53 -14.81 -10.07
C ARG A 23 26.27 -13.43 -9.47
N ALA A 24 26.21 -12.40 -10.33
CA ALA A 24 25.77 -11.09 -9.90
C ALA A 24 24.41 -11.24 -9.19
N PRO A 25 24.19 -10.57 -8.04
CA PRO A 25 22.87 -10.53 -7.43
C PRO A 25 21.89 -10.01 -8.48
N THR A 26 20.82 -10.77 -8.74
CA THR A 26 19.73 -10.27 -9.57
C THR A 26 19.23 -8.96 -8.97
N PRO A 27 19.10 -7.87 -9.75
CA PRO A 27 18.46 -6.66 -9.27
C PRO A 27 17.08 -7.04 -8.74
N VAL A 28 16.86 -6.91 -7.43
CA VAL A 28 15.52 -7.05 -6.87
C VAL A 28 14.77 -5.83 -7.37
N GLU A 29 13.84 -6.04 -8.29
CA GLU A 29 12.97 -4.97 -8.77
C GLU A 29 12.11 -4.49 -7.60
N HIS A 30 12.47 -3.33 -7.03
CA HIS A 30 11.76 -2.75 -5.90
C HIS A 30 10.47 -2.08 -6.41
N THR A 31 9.38 -2.86 -6.48
CA THR A 31 8.05 -2.30 -6.79
C THR A 31 7.67 -1.25 -5.73
N PRO A 32 7.33 0.00 -6.14
CA PRO A 32 6.92 1.03 -5.20
C PRO A 32 5.74 0.59 -4.34
N PRO A 33 5.64 1.00 -3.06
CA PRO A 33 4.60 0.52 -2.14
C PRO A 33 3.16 0.67 -2.65
N PHE A 34 2.86 1.72 -3.40
CA PHE A 34 1.53 1.96 -3.96
C PHE A 34 1.12 0.98 -5.07
N TYR A 35 2.08 0.30 -5.72
CA TYR A 35 1.83 -0.77 -6.70
C TYR A 35 1.93 -2.18 -6.12
N GLN A 36 2.25 -2.32 -4.83
CA GLN A 36 2.30 -3.62 -4.19
C GLN A 36 0.89 -4.21 -4.11
N ARG A 37 0.77 -5.46 -4.57
CA ARG A 37 -0.48 -6.22 -4.48
C ARG A 37 -0.73 -6.62 -3.04
N LEU A 38 -1.91 -6.27 -2.53
CA LEU A 38 -2.35 -6.63 -1.18
C LEU A 38 -3.01 -8.01 -1.12
N ASP A 39 -3.47 -8.52 -2.27
CA ASP A 39 -4.10 -9.85 -2.39
C ASP A 39 -3.09 -11.00 -2.48
N ILE A 40 -1.79 -10.69 -2.43
CA ILE A 40 -0.70 -11.65 -2.38
C ILE A 40 0.08 -11.41 -1.08
N GLY A 41 0.15 -12.43 -0.23
CA GLY A 41 0.87 -12.36 1.04
C GLY A 41 0.13 -11.61 2.16
N GLY A 42 -1.15 -11.27 1.99
CA GLY A 42 -2.01 -10.71 3.05
C GLY A 42 -1.52 -9.39 3.63
N ARG A 43 -0.83 -8.58 2.82
CA ARG A 43 -0.24 -7.30 3.26
C ARG A 43 -1.34 -6.26 3.48
N ALA A 44 -1.16 -5.41 4.48
CA ALA A 44 -1.95 -4.19 4.62
C ALA A 44 -1.38 -3.06 3.74
N VAL A 45 -2.21 -2.07 3.44
CA VAL A 45 -1.75 -0.82 2.81
C VAL A 45 -0.70 -0.12 3.67
N ASP A 46 0.32 0.46 3.02
CA ASP A 46 1.35 1.26 3.70
C ASP A 46 0.83 2.67 4.05
N PRO A 47 0.75 3.05 5.34
CA PRO A 47 0.21 4.36 5.75
C PRO A 47 1.02 5.55 5.22
N ALA A 48 2.35 5.44 5.20
CA ALA A 48 3.21 6.56 4.81
C ALA A 48 3.10 6.88 3.32
N SER A 49 3.19 5.85 2.47
CA SER A 49 3.08 6.00 1.02
C SER A 49 1.67 6.44 0.61
N SER A 50 0.63 5.92 1.26
CA SER A 50 -0.74 6.30 0.97
C SER A 50 -1.05 7.75 1.35
N LEU A 51 -0.63 8.18 2.55
CA LEU A 51 -0.75 9.57 2.97
C LEU A 51 0.02 10.51 2.04
N SER A 52 1.25 10.14 1.67
CA SER A 52 2.09 10.94 0.77
C SER A 52 1.40 11.20 -0.57
N MET A 53 0.84 10.16 -1.18
CA MET A 53 0.15 10.28 -2.47
C MET A 53 -1.15 11.11 -2.37
N ILE A 54 -1.93 10.94 -1.30
CA ILE A 54 -3.13 11.76 -1.05
C ILE A 54 -2.74 13.23 -0.85
N ASN A 55 -1.70 13.50 -0.07
CA ASN A 55 -1.25 14.87 0.20
C ASN A 55 -0.61 15.53 -1.03
N GLN A 56 0.08 14.77 -1.88
CA GLN A 56 0.54 15.28 -3.18
C GLN A 56 -0.64 15.69 -4.05
N TYR A 57 -1.70 14.88 -4.08
CA TYR A 57 -2.91 15.20 -4.82
C TYR A 57 -3.63 16.43 -4.27
N ARG A 58 -3.76 16.55 -2.95
CA ARG A 58 -4.30 17.75 -2.29
C ARG A 58 -3.47 18.99 -2.60
N GLY A 59 -2.14 18.88 -2.56
CA GLY A 59 -1.23 19.97 -2.91
C GLY A 59 -1.41 20.46 -4.35
N ASN A 60 -1.60 19.54 -5.30
CA ASN A 60 -1.92 19.88 -6.70
C ASN A 60 -3.26 20.60 -6.88
N LYS A 61 -4.13 20.55 -5.85
CA LYS A 61 -5.41 21.26 -5.79
C LYS A 61 -5.37 22.50 -4.88
N GLY A 62 -4.19 22.87 -4.37
CA GLY A 62 -4.03 24.01 -3.47
C GLY A 62 -4.58 23.79 -2.06
N LEU A 63 -4.77 22.53 -1.64
CA LEU A 63 -5.28 22.18 -0.32
C LEU A 63 -4.15 21.84 0.66
N PRO A 64 -4.31 22.12 1.96
CA PRO A 64 -3.34 21.76 2.98
C PRO A 64 -3.23 20.23 3.14
N PRO A 65 -2.06 19.71 3.56
CA PRO A 65 -1.88 18.29 3.78
C PRO A 65 -2.70 17.80 4.99
N LEU A 66 -3.15 16.55 4.92
CA LEU A 66 -3.73 15.82 6.02
C LEU A 66 -2.64 15.24 6.92
N MET A 67 -2.95 15.10 8.20
CA MET A 67 -2.14 14.37 9.18
C MET A 67 -2.72 12.97 9.41
N TRP A 68 -1.86 11.96 9.49
CA TRP A 68 -2.31 10.63 9.90
C TRP A 68 -2.83 10.64 11.34
N ASP A 69 -3.99 10.04 11.56
CA ASP A 69 -4.58 9.86 12.89
C ASP A 69 -4.81 8.36 13.14
N ALA A 70 -4.11 7.82 14.14
CA ALA A 70 -4.19 6.40 14.48
C ALA A 70 -5.57 6.00 15.05
N GLY A 71 -6.33 6.94 15.63
CA GLY A 71 -7.71 6.72 16.04
C GLY A 71 -8.62 6.52 14.83
N LEU A 72 -8.51 7.38 13.82
CA LEU A 72 -9.25 7.22 12.56
C LEU A 72 -8.86 5.95 11.81
N ALA A 73 -7.57 5.57 11.84
CA ALA A 73 -7.11 4.33 11.22
C ALA A 73 -7.72 3.09 11.90
N ARG A 74 -7.87 3.09 13.23
CA ARG A 74 -8.54 1.99 13.96
C ARG A 74 -10.03 1.90 13.62
N ILE A 75 -10.71 3.05 13.48
CA ILE A 75 -12.10 3.11 13.01
C ILE A 75 -12.19 2.55 11.60
N ALA A 76 -11.33 3.01 10.69
CA ALA A 76 -11.27 2.50 9.32
C ALA A 76 -11.03 0.98 9.28
N GLN A 77 -10.21 0.44 10.19
CA GLN A 77 -9.97 -1.01 10.29
C GLN A 77 -11.25 -1.77 10.66
N ALA A 78 -11.98 -1.30 11.67
CA ALA A 78 -13.25 -1.92 12.07
C ALA A 78 -14.26 -1.97 10.91
N GLN A 79 -14.30 -0.91 10.10
CA GLN A 79 -15.17 -0.82 8.93
C GLN A 79 -14.78 -1.83 7.84
N VAL A 80 -13.49 -1.94 7.49
CA VAL A 80 -13.06 -2.93 6.47
C VAL A 80 -13.24 -4.37 6.95
N ASP A 81 -13.08 -4.63 8.25
CA ASP A 81 -13.31 -5.96 8.83
C ASP A 81 -14.79 -6.34 8.78
N ASP A 82 -15.70 -5.42 9.06
CA ASP A 82 -17.14 -5.66 8.96
C ASP A 82 -17.59 -5.87 7.50
N MET A 83 -17.12 -5.03 6.57
CA MET A 83 -17.38 -5.22 5.14
C MET A 83 -16.88 -6.57 4.63
N ALA A 84 -15.69 -6.97 5.06
CA ALA A 84 -15.09 -8.26 4.73
C ALA A 84 -15.90 -9.43 5.27
N ALA A 85 -16.36 -9.35 6.52
CA ALA A 85 -17.18 -10.39 7.15
C ALA A 85 -18.55 -10.55 6.48
N ARG A 86 -19.12 -9.46 5.95
CA ARG A 86 -20.46 -9.44 5.31
C ARG A 86 -20.43 -9.61 3.80
N ASP A 87 -19.24 -9.73 3.21
CA ASP A 87 -18.99 -9.72 1.77
C ASP A 87 -19.70 -8.56 1.02
N ARG A 88 -19.71 -7.36 1.64
CA ARG A 88 -20.50 -6.21 1.15
C ARG A 88 -19.87 -4.87 1.53
N VAL A 89 -19.92 -3.91 0.59
CA VAL A 89 -19.48 -2.53 0.84
C VAL A 89 -20.55 -1.72 1.58
N HIS A 90 -20.14 -0.91 2.56
CA HIS A 90 -21.01 -0.05 3.35
C HIS A 90 -21.65 1.08 2.53
N SER A 91 -22.87 1.48 2.93
CA SER A 91 -23.34 2.85 2.74
C SER A 91 -22.91 3.71 3.92
N THR A 92 -22.93 5.04 3.78
CA THR A 92 -22.55 5.96 4.86
C THR A 92 -23.40 5.74 6.12
N GLU A 93 -24.69 5.48 5.97
CA GLU A 93 -25.62 5.23 7.08
C GLU A 93 -25.33 3.89 7.77
N ALA A 94 -24.99 2.86 6.98
CA ALA A 94 -24.71 1.53 7.49
C ALA A 94 -23.38 1.45 8.26
N ALA A 95 -22.46 2.39 8.03
CA ALA A 95 -21.15 2.44 8.67
C ALA A 95 -21.21 2.93 10.12
N GLY A 96 -22.23 3.71 10.51
CA GLY A 96 -22.40 4.15 11.90
C GLY A 96 -21.24 5.01 12.45
N LEU A 97 -20.53 5.74 11.57
CA LEU A 97 -19.29 6.46 11.91
C LEU A 97 -19.42 7.49 13.04
N ASP A 98 -20.57 8.17 13.18
CA ASP A 98 -20.81 9.09 14.31
C ASP A 98 -20.63 8.38 15.66
N ARG A 99 -21.18 7.18 15.80
CA ARG A 99 -21.07 6.37 17.02
C ARG A 99 -19.61 5.97 17.27
N GLU A 100 -18.89 5.57 16.23
CA GLU A 100 -17.50 5.11 16.36
C GLU A 100 -16.55 6.27 16.70
N LEU A 101 -16.72 7.42 16.05
CA LEU A 101 -15.97 8.65 16.35
C LEU A 101 -16.23 9.13 17.77
N ALA A 102 -17.49 9.12 18.22
CA ALA A 102 -17.85 9.47 19.59
C ALA A 102 -17.27 8.49 20.61
N ALA A 103 -17.35 7.18 20.36
CA ALA A 103 -16.78 6.15 21.23
C ALA A 103 -15.24 6.24 21.32
N ALA A 104 -14.58 6.66 20.24
CA ALA A 104 -13.14 6.91 20.21
C ALA A 104 -12.73 8.26 20.82
N GLY A 105 -13.68 9.10 21.24
CA GLY A 105 -13.42 10.43 21.79
C GLY A 105 -12.82 11.41 20.77
N ILE A 106 -13.10 11.21 19.48
CA ILE A 106 -12.57 12.05 18.41
C ILE A 106 -13.54 13.20 18.14
N PRO A 107 -13.21 14.45 18.49
CA PRO A 107 -14.07 15.58 18.16
C PRO A 107 -13.98 15.92 16.67
N TYR A 108 -15.12 16.25 16.07
CA TYR A 108 -15.23 16.69 14.69
C TYR A 108 -16.37 17.70 14.50
N ALA A 109 -16.22 18.60 13.53
CA ALA A 109 -17.31 19.42 12.99
C ALA A 109 -18.07 18.64 11.91
N SER A 110 -17.33 17.93 11.05
CA SER A 110 -17.86 17.05 10.01
C SER A 110 -16.83 15.95 9.70
N PHE A 111 -17.25 14.91 9.00
CA PHE A 111 -16.38 13.84 8.48
C PHE A 111 -16.87 13.35 7.12
N LEU A 112 -15.95 12.77 6.34
CA LEU A 112 -16.26 12.10 5.08
C LEU A 112 -15.53 10.77 5.01
N ALA A 113 -16.11 9.79 4.31
CA ALA A 113 -15.51 8.48 4.14
C ALA A 113 -15.70 7.91 2.73
N ASN A 114 -14.68 7.20 2.26
CA ASN A 114 -14.77 6.32 1.11
C ASN A 114 -14.82 4.88 1.60
N PHE A 115 -15.83 4.14 1.15
CA PHE A 115 -15.93 2.69 1.31
C PHE A 115 -15.87 2.07 -0.07
N SER A 116 -14.91 1.18 -0.30
CA SER A 116 -14.78 0.50 -1.59
C SER A 116 -14.20 -0.91 -1.41
N ALA A 117 -14.22 -1.68 -2.49
CA ALA A 117 -13.65 -3.02 -2.51
C ALA A 117 -13.23 -3.40 -3.94
N GLY A 118 -12.38 -4.43 -4.08
CA GLY A 118 -11.97 -4.96 -5.38
C GLY A 118 -10.65 -4.44 -5.95
N TYR A 119 -10.12 -3.34 -5.42
CA TYR A 119 -8.80 -2.82 -5.80
C TYR A 119 -7.69 -3.64 -5.13
N ARG A 120 -6.70 -4.08 -5.92
CA ARG A 120 -5.58 -4.92 -5.48
C ARG A 120 -4.39 -4.13 -4.98
N THR A 121 -4.29 -2.88 -5.42
CA THR A 121 -3.21 -1.96 -5.04
C THR A 121 -3.78 -0.62 -4.59
N PHE A 122 -2.98 0.15 -3.86
CA PHE A 122 -3.39 1.49 -3.47
C PHE A 122 -3.47 2.44 -4.67
N ALA A 123 -2.60 2.27 -5.68
CA ALA A 123 -2.67 3.05 -6.91
C ALA A 123 -4.00 2.86 -7.65
N GLU A 124 -4.51 1.64 -7.72
CA GLU A 124 -5.83 1.33 -8.29
C GLU A 124 -6.96 1.98 -7.48
N ALA A 125 -6.95 1.81 -6.15
CA ALA A 125 -7.97 2.38 -5.27
C ALA A 125 -8.01 3.91 -5.38
N PHE A 126 -6.84 4.55 -5.36
CA PHE A 126 -6.71 5.99 -5.48
C PHE A 126 -7.20 6.50 -6.84
N SER A 127 -6.85 5.86 -7.96
CA SER A 127 -7.37 6.28 -9.28
C SER A 127 -8.89 6.15 -9.33
N GLY A 128 -9.43 5.03 -8.83
CA GLY A 128 -10.88 4.82 -8.77
C GLY A 128 -11.60 5.83 -7.88
N TRP A 129 -11.00 6.24 -6.76
CA TRP A 129 -11.55 7.30 -5.92
C TRP A 129 -11.49 8.67 -6.59
N ARG A 130 -10.38 9.00 -7.26
CA ARG A 130 -10.21 10.27 -7.97
C ARG A 130 -11.19 10.42 -9.14
N GLU A 131 -11.51 9.33 -9.82
CA GLU A 131 -12.45 9.31 -10.95
C GLU A 131 -13.93 9.34 -10.52
N SER A 132 -14.21 9.14 -9.23
CA SER A 132 -15.55 9.17 -8.66
C SER A 132 -15.79 10.51 -7.95
N PRO A 133 -16.71 11.38 -8.43
CA PRO A 133 -16.93 12.69 -7.80
C PRO A 133 -17.21 12.64 -6.29
N LYS A 134 -17.96 11.62 -5.85
CA LYS A 134 -18.23 11.40 -4.42
C LYS A 134 -16.96 11.04 -3.63
N HIS A 135 -16.15 10.12 -4.15
CA HIS A 135 -14.95 9.69 -3.43
C HIS A 135 -13.81 10.71 -3.49
N ASP A 136 -13.72 11.44 -4.60
CA ASP A 136 -12.77 12.53 -4.78
C ASP A 136 -13.04 13.66 -3.78
N ALA A 137 -14.32 13.98 -3.53
CA ALA A 137 -14.72 14.97 -2.53
C ALA A 137 -14.22 14.63 -1.11
N THR A 138 -14.13 13.34 -0.74
CA THR A 138 -13.51 12.92 0.54
C THR A 138 -12.02 13.25 0.58
N MET A 139 -11.27 12.92 -0.48
CA MET A 139 -9.82 13.20 -0.55
C MET A 139 -9.53 14.71 -0.59
N LEU A 140 -10.44 15.48 -1.20
CA LEU A 140 -10.33 16.93 -1.37
C LEU A 140 -11.16 17.73 -0.37
N ALA A 141 -11.64 17.11 0.72
CA ALA A 141 -12.39 17.81 1.76
C ALA A 141 -11.58 19.01 2.26
N PRO A 142 -12.06 20.26 2.06
CA PRO A 142 -11.20 21.44 2.13
C PRO A 142 -10.79 21.78 3.57
N ARG A 143 -11.64 21.48 4.56
CA ARG A 143 -11.34 21.74 5.98
C ARG A 143 -10.88 20.49 6.73
N ALA A 144 -10.74 19.35 6.03
CA ALA A 144 -10.22 18.15 6.65
C ALA A 144 -8.75 18.36 7.03
N THR A 145 -8.39 17.89 8.24
CA THR A 145 -7.02 18.02 8.77
C THR A 145 -6.41 16.68 9.14
N ARG A 146 -7.23 15.65 9.37
CA ARG A 146 -6.80 14.34 9.83
C ARG A 146 -7.40 13.24 8.97
N VAL A 147 -6.66 12.14 8.81
CA VAL A 147 -7.05 10.99 7.98
C VAL A 147 -6.68 9.67 8.63
N GLY A 148 -7.52 8.66 8.43
CA GLY A 148 -7.23 7.25 8.65
C GLY A 148 -7.56 6.45 7.41
N LEU A 149 -6.78 5.39 7.15
CA LEU A 149 -6.97 4.47 6.03
C LEU A 149 -6.70 3.05 6.51
N ALA A 150 -7.51 2.10 6.06
CA ALA A 150 -7.31 0.69 6.34
C ALA A 150 -7.73 -0.21 5.17
N THR A 151 -7.23 -1.45 5.20
CA THR A 151 -7.57 -2.50 4.25
C THR A 151 -7.80 -3.83 4.95
N ALA A 152 -8.77 -4.61 4.48
CA ALA A 152 -8.95 -6.00 4.89
C ALA A 152 -8.89 -6.93 3.66
N TYR A 153 -7.99 -7.92 3.70
CA TYR A 153 -7.92 -8.98 2.71
C TYR A 153 -8.78 -10.18 3.15
N ALA A 154 -9.78 -10.51 2.34
CA ALA A 154 -10.70 -11.61 2.53
C ALA A 154 -10.68 -12.52 1.28
N PRO A 155 -9.81 -13.55 1.22
CA PRO A 155 -9.56 -14.34 0.02
C PRO A 155 -10.79 -15.08 -0.51
N ASN A 156 -11.76 -15.39 0.35
CA ASN A 156 -12.98 -16.11 -0.02
C ASN A 156 -14.16 -15.18 -0.37
N SER A 157 -13.99 -13.87 -0.21
CA SER A 157 -15.00 -12.87 -0.53
C SER A 157 -15.09 -12.61 -2.05
N LYS A 158 -16.21 -12.07 -2.52
CA LYS A 158 -16.39 -11.59 -3.90
C LYS A 158 -15.36 -10.54 -4.27
N TYR A 159 -15.04 -9.65 -3.34
CA TYR A 159 -14.24 -8.46 -3.63
C TYR A 159 -12.75 -8.59 -3.29
N LYS A 160 -12.36 -9.63 -2.56
CA LYS A 160 -10.99 -9.91 -2.08
C LYS A 160 -10.41 -8.87 -1.13
N ILE A 161 -10.44 -7.59 -1.45
CA ILE A 161 -9.89 -6.52 -0.60
C ILE A 161 -10.94 -5.44 -0.41
N TYR A 162 -11.10 -5.01 0.83
CA TYR A 162 -11.96 -3.91 1.26
C TYR A 162 -11.12 -2.73 1.70
N TRP A 163 -11.63 -1.52 1.49
CA TRP A 163 -10.93 -0.27 1.74
C TRP A 163 -11.84 0.71 2.46
N THR A 164 -11.30 1.38 3.48
CA THR A 164 -11.94 2.53 4.12
C THR A 164 -10.95 3.67 4.24
N LEU A 165 -11.25 4.82 3.63
CA LEU A 165 -10.57 6.09 3.89
C LEU A 165 -11.52 6.98 4.68
N LEU A 166 -11.09 7.52 5.81
CA LEU A 166 -11.89 8.39 6.68
C LEU A 166 -11.13 9.69 6.94
N VAL A 167 -11.77 10.83 6.71
CA VAL A 167 -11.23 12.15 7.02
C VAL A 167 -12.16 12.88 7.98
N VAL A 168 -11.58 13.73 8.84
CA VAL A 168 -12.37 14.59 9.75
C VAL A 168 -11.96 16.06 9.63
N GLU A 169 -12.96 16.91 9.71
CA GLU A 169 -12.81 18.34 9.90
C GLU A 169 -12.84 18.63 11.41
N PRO A 170 -11.88 19.41 11.95
CA PRO A 170 -11.85 19.74 13.36
C PRO A 170 -13.02 20.66 13.73
N ARG A 171 -13.44 20.61 14.99
CA ARG A 171 -14.39 21.59 15.55
C ARG A 171 -13.77 22.98 15.64
#